data_AF-A0A1M5KQN6-F1
#
_entry.id   AF-A0A1M5KQN6-F1
#
_cell.length_a   1.000
_cell.length_b   1.000
_cell.length_c   1.000
_cell.angle_alpha   90.00
_cell.angle_beta   90.00
_cell.angle_gamma   90.00
#
_symmetry.space_group_name_H-M   'P 1'
#
loop_
_entity.id
_entity.type
_entity.pdbx_description
1 polymer ?
#
loop_
_entity_poly.entity_id
_entity_poly.type
_entity_poly.pdbx_seq_one_letter_code
_entity_poly.pdbx_strand_id
1 'polypeptide(L)' 'MLQIILPLIFIAFGIFLKKTTSPGFRNSKKLSNVFIILGISTLVAKIILIFIK' A
#
# COMPACT_ATOMS: atom_id res chain seq x y z
N MET A 1 6.29 0.54 -16.22
CA MET A 1 5.14 -0.30 -15.78
C MET A 1 5.34 -0.90 -14.38
N LEU A 2 6.51 -1.48 -14.05
CA LEU A 2 6.79 -2.07 -12.74
C LEU A 2 6.57 -1.11 -11.54
N GLN A 3 6.90 0.17 -11.72
CA GLN A 3 6.85 1.21 -10.67
C GLN A 3 5.44 1.65 -10.26
N ILE A 4 4.39 1.24 -10.98
CA ILE A 4 2.97 1.54 -10.65
C ILE A 4 2.28 0.27 -10.11
N ILE A 5 2.65 -0.89 -10.66
CA ILE A 5 2.13 -2.19 -10.22
C ILE A 5 2.52 -2.47 -8.76
N LEU A 6 3.77 -2.18 -8.37
CA LEU A 6 4.26 -2.42 -7.03
C LEU A 6 3.47 -1.67 -5.93
N PRO A 7 3.24 -0.34 -6.03
CA PRO A 7 2.40 0.35 -5.05
C PRO A 7 0.95 -0.11 -5.06
N LEU A 8 0.41 -0.53 -6.22
CA LEU A 8 -0.93 -1.11 -6.30
C LEU A 8 -1.03 -2.43 -5.50
N ILE A 9 -0.01 -3.29 -5.61
CA ILE A 9 0.09 -4.53 -4.83
C ILE A 9 0.21 -4.23 -3.34
N PHE A 10 1.00 -3.22 -2.93
CA PHE A 10 1.10 -2.83 -1.52
C PHE A 10 -0.22 -2.32 -0.95
N ILE A 11 -0.99 -1.53 -1.71
CA ILE A 11 -2.32 -1.08 -1.28
C ILE A 11 -3.28 -2.28 -1.17
N ALA A 12 -3.31 -3.15 -2.19
CA ALA A 12 -4.19 -4.31 -2.19
C ALA A 12 -3.87 -5.27 -1.02
N PHE A 13 -2.58 -5.53 -0.77
CA PHE A 13 -2.12 -6.36 0.34
C PHE A 13 -2.39 -5.71 1.69
N GLY A 14 -2.20 -4.40 1.81
CA GLY A 14 -2.55 -3.62 2.99
C GLY A 14 -4.05 -3.68 3.30
N ILE A 15 -4.92 -3.53 2.30
CA ILE A 15 -6.38 -3.67 2.45
C ILE A 15 -6.76 -5.10 2.85
N PHE A 16 -6.14 -6.11 2.22
CA PHE A 16 -6.35 -7.52 2.57
C PHE A 16 -6.00 -7.79 4.04
N LEU A 17 -4.83 -7.34 4.50
CA LEU A 17 -4.42 -7.47 5.90
C LEU A 17 -5.34 -6.73 6.87
N LYS A 18 -5.97 -5.62 6.45
CA LYS A 18 -6.95 -4.87 7.26
C LYS A 18 -8.25 -5.64 7.41
N LYS A 19 -8.70 -6.25 6.32
CA LYS A 19 -9.98 -6.98 6.20
C LYS A 19 -9.90 -8.36 6.83
N THR A 20 -8.71 -8.96 6.90
CA THR A 20 -8.55 -10.27 7.51
C THR A 20 -8.74 -10.21 9.03
N THR A 21 -9.67 -11.02 9.54
CA THR A 21 -10.04 -11.07 10.97
C THR A 21 -9.42 -12.26 11.69
N SER A 22 -8.48 -12.96 11.05
CA SER A 22 -7.79 -14.10 11.65
C SER A 22 -6.96 -13.65 12.87
N PRO A 23 -7.03 -14.38 14.01
CA PRO A 23 -6.36 -14.00 15.25
C PRO A 23 -4.83 -13.88 15.11
N GLY A 24 -4.22 -14.60 14.16
CA GLY A 24 -2.79 -14.48 13.85
C GLY A 24 -2.39 -13.13 13.22
N PHE A 25 -3.36 -12.38 12.68
CA PHE A 25 -3.14 -11.08 12.03
C PHE A 25 -3.54 -9.89 12.90
N ARG A 26 -3.85 -10.11 14.18
CA ARG A 26 -4.27 -9.06 15.11
C ARG A 26 -3.20 -7.97 15.29
N ASN A 27 -1.92 -8.36 15.27
CA ASN A 27 -0.78 -7.43 15.28
C ASN A 27 -0.48 -6.87 13.88
N SER A 28 -0.82 -7.62 12.82
CA SER A 28 -0.64 -7.25 11.41
C SER A 28 -1.59 -6.14 10.95
N LYS A 29 -2.60 -5.76 11.75
CA LYS A 29 -3.45 -4.59 11.47
C LYS A 29 -2.67 -3.26 11.51
N LYS A 30 -1.63 -3.15 12.34
CA LYS A 30 -0.72 -1.98 12.32
C LYS A 30 0.13 -1.98 11.05
N LEU A 31 0.62 -3.16 10.66
CA LEU A 31 1.40 -3.37 9.45
C LEU A 31 0.58 -3.09 8.17
N SER A 32 -0.71 -3.43 8.18
CA SER A 32 -1.67 -3.09 7.14
C SER A 32 -1.71 -1.58 6.88
N ASN A 33 -1.85 -0.76 7.92
CA ASN A 33 -1.84 0.69 7.77
C ASN A 33 -0.53 1.20 7.15
N VAL A 34 0.61 0.64 7.56
CA VAL A 34 1.93 1.01 7.00
C VAL A 34 2.00 0.67 5.51
N PHE A 35 1.55 -0.51 5.09
CA PHE A 35 1.53 -0.89 3.67
C PHE A 35 0.60 -0.02 2.82
N ILE A 36 -0.57 0.34 3.34
CA ILE A 36 -1.51 1.24 2.65
C ILE A 36 -0.88 2.62 2.48
N ILE A 37 -0.32 3.18 3.55
CA ILE A 37 0.31 4.52 3.53
C ILE A 37 1.50 4.53 2.56
N LEU A 38 2.36 3.51 2.61
CA LEU A 38 3.49 3.35 1.68
C LEU A 38 3.00 3.29 0.24
N GLY A 39 2.03 2.44 -0.06
CA GLY A 39 1.51 2.30 -1.42
C GLY A 39 0.90 3.60 -1.96
N ILE A 40 0.13 4.32 -1.15
CA ILE A 40 -0.45 5.63 -1.53
C ILE A 40 0.65 6.68 -1.71
N SER A 41 1.58 6.79 -0.76
CA SER A 41 2.68 7.76 -0.83
C SER A 41 3.54 7.57 -2.08
N THR A 42 3.83 6.32 -2.43
CA THR A 42 4.62 6.00 -3.63
C THR A 42 3.86 6.34 -4.91
N LEU A 43 2.54 6.12 -4.95
CA LEU A 43 1.69 6.55 -6.07
C LEU A 43 1.64 8.07 -6.22
N VAL A 44 1.48 8.80 -5.11
CA VAL A 44 1.47 10.27 -5.11
C VAL A 44 2.82 10.82 -5.59
N ALA A 45 3.94 10.31 -5.05
CA ALA A 45 5.28 10.70 -5.49
C ALA A 45 5.49 10.45 -7.00
N LYS A 46 4.96 9.33 -7.51
CA LYS A 46 5.01 9.00 -8.93
C LYS A 46 4.20 9.98 -9.79
N ILE A 47 2.99 10.33 -9.36
CA ILE A 47 2.12 11.29 -10.04
C ILE A 47 2.79 12.68 -10.08
N ILE A 48 3.35 13.12 -8.96
CA ILE A 48 4.09 14.39 -8.87
C ILE A 48 5.28 14.38 -9.85
N LEU A 49 6.05 13.29 -9.90
CA LEU A 49 7.17 13.14 -10.85
C LEU A 49 6.73 13.19 -12.31
N ILE A 50 5.56 12.64 -12.64
CA ILE A 50 5.00 12.71 -14.00
C ILE A 50 4.57 14.14 -14.34
N PHE A 51 4.06 14.89 -13.37
CA PHE A 51 3.56 16.25 -13.60
C PHE A 51 4.67 17.29 -13.67
N ILE A 52 5.77 17.07 -12.94
CA ILE A 52 6.95 17.95 -12.93
C ILE A 52 7.85 17.73 -14.15
N LYS A 53 7.79 16.54 -14.76
CA LYS A 53 8.62 16.15 -15.90
C LYS A 53 7.95 16.48 -17.23
#